data_AF-A0A359CNZ0-F1
#
_entry.id   AF-A0A359CNZ0-F1
#
_cell.length_a   1.000
_cell.length_b   1.000
_cell.length_c   1.000
_cell.angle_alpha   90.00
_cell.angle_beta   90.00
_cell.angle_gamma   90.00
#
_symmetry.space_group_name_H-M   'P 1'
#
loop_
_entity.id
_entity.type
_entity.pdbx_description
1 polymer ?
#
loop_
_entity_poly.entity_id
_entity_poly.type
_entity_poly.pdbx_seq_one_letter_code
_entity_poly.pdbx_strand_id
1 'polypeptide(L)'
;ATARDGKLNLIAIKACSMVDLINFFIKMLKGEHLESNNVIYLTGDKFTIECDEKLDTDIDGEAGPTFPLDIGVERRRIKVFAP
;
A
#
# COMPACT_ATOMS: atom_id res chain seq x y z
N ALA A 1 11.53 0.01 1.20
CA ALA A 1 10.84 -0.80 2.22
C ALA A 1 11.76 -1.90 2.71
N THR A 2 11.76 -2.24 4.00
CA THR A 2 12.57 -3.34 4.56
C THR A 2 11.68 -4.33 5.29
N ALA A 3 11.82 -5.62 5.04
CA ALA A 3 10.95 -6.67 5.60
C ALA A 3 10.99 -6.83 7.14
N ARG A 4 11.81 -6.03 7.84
CA ARG A 4 12.10 -6.19 9.28
C ARG A 4 11.87 -4.92 10.11
N ASP A 5 11.46 -3.82 9.49
CA ASP A 5 11.26 -2.54 10.19
C ASP A 5 9.97 -2.51 11.03
N GLY A 6 9.10 -3.51 10.86
CA GLY A 6 7.84 -3.63 11.59
C GLY A 6 6.79 -2.63 11.12
N LYS A 7 6.90 -2.12 9.89
CA LYS A 7 5.99 -1.15 9.30
C LYS A 7 5.41 -1.64 7.98
N LEU A 8 4.19 -1.21 7.70
CA LEU A 8 3.56 -1.23 6.39
C LEU A 8 3.88 0.07 5.66
N ASN A 9 3.89 -0.01 4.33
CA ASN A 9 3.99 1.14 3.45
C ASN A 9 2.63 1.29 2.77
N LEU A 10 1.89 2.34 3.10
CA LEU A 10 0.62 2.66 2.49
C LEU A 10 0.86 3.65 1.35
N ILE A 11 0.44 3.27 0.14
CA ILE A 11 0.47 4.13 -1.04
C ILE A 11 -0.97 4.34 -1.48
N ALA A 12 -1.41 5.59 -1.53
CA ALA A 12 -2.71 5.96 -2.09
C ALA A 12 -2.54 7.03 -3.16
N ILE A 13 -3.35 6.93 -4.22
CA ILE A 13 -3.34 7.86 -5.34
C ILE A 13 -4.64 8.66 -5.27
N LYS A 14 -4.52 9.98 -5.16
CA LYS A 14 -5.66 10.90 -5.22
C LYS A 14 -6.26 10.85 -6.63
N ALA A 15 -7.55 11.17 -6.74
CA ALA A 15 -8.21 11.31 -8.03
C ALA A 15 -7.39 12.21 -8.98
N CYS A 16 -6.98 11.64 -10.11
CA CYS A 16 -6.16 12.30 -11.13
C CYS A 16 -6.57 11.81 -12.52
N SER A 17 -5.99 12.42 -13.56
CA SER A 17 -6.25 11.95 -14.92
C SER A 17 -5.56 10.60 -15.19
N MET A 18 -6.05 9.84 -16.19
CA MET A 18 -5.41 8.60 -16.63
C MET A 18 -3.97 8.82 -17.10
N VAL A 19 -3.69 9.98 -17.70
CA VAL A 19 -2.34 10.36 -18.14
C VAL A 19 -1.41 10.52 -16.93
N ASP A 20 -1.88 11.17 -15.87
CA ASP A 20 -1.13 11.33 -14.63
C ASP A 20 -0.86 9.97 -13.96
N LEU A 21 -1.84 9.07 -13.98
CA LEU A 21 -1.72 7.72 -13.42
C LEU A 21 -0.65 6.89 -14.15
N ILE A 22 -0.64 6.91 -15.48
CA ILE A 22 0.37 6.21 -16.29
C ILE A 22 1.77 6.80 -16.05
N ASN A 23 1.88 8.13 -16.03
CA ASN A 23 3.14 8.81 -15.74
C ASN A 23 3.67 8.45 -14.35
N PHE A 24 2.79 8.37 -13.35
CA PHE A 24 3.13 7.91 -12.00
C PHE A 24 3.64 6.47 -11.99
N PHE A 25 2.93 5.56 -12.67
CA PHE A 25 3.33 4.15 -12.75
C PHE A 25 4.72 3.98 -13.37
N ILE A 26 5.04 4.74 -14.43
CA ILE A 26 6.37 4.74 -15.05
C ILE A 26 7.44 5.24 -14.07
N LYS A 27 7.18 6.33 -13.33
CA LYS A 27 8.11 6.86 -12.32
C LYS A 27 8.37 5.86 -11.19
N MET A 28 7.32 5.16 -10.73
CA MET A 28 7.45 4.07 -9.76
C MET A 28 8.39 2.96 -10.25
N LEU A 29 8.20 2.49 -11.49
CA LEU A 29 9.05 1.45 -12.08
C LEU A 29 10.53 1.87 -12.21
N LYS A 30 10.78 3.17 -12.40
CA LYS A 30 12.13 3.74 -12.46
C LYS A 30 12.77 3.99 -11.09
N GLY A 31 12.03 3.80 -10.00
CA GLY A 31 12.50 4.10 -8.65
C GLY A 31 12.70 5.60 -8.38
N GLU A 32 12.07 6.47 -9.19
CA GLU A 32 12.11 7.92 -8.99
C GLU A 32 11.20 8.29 -7.80
N HIS A 33 11.63 9.27 -6.99
CA HIS A 33 10.86 9.67 -5.81
C HIS A 33 9.44 10.11 -6.19
N LEU A 34 8.47 9.56 -5.46
CA LEU A 34 7.02 9.78 -5.60
C LEU A 34 6.59 11.18 -5.14
N GLU A 35 7.38 12.21 -5.45
CA GLU A 35 7.06 13.61 -5.17
C GLU A 35 6.04 14.10 -6.20
N SER A 36 4.80 13.69 -5.99
CA SER A 36 3.64 14.22 -6.70
C SER A 36 2.58 14.56 -5.66
N ASN A 37 1.95 15.72 -5.80
CA ASN A 37 0.83 16.14 -4.94
C ASN A 37 -0.34 15.15 -4.94
N ASN A 38 -0.37 14.24 -5.91
CA ASN A 38 -1.40 13.22 -6.10
C ASN A 38 -1.09 11.89 -5.39
N VAL A 39 0.06 11.76 -4.73
CA VAL A 39 0.47 10.52 -4.07
C VAL A 39 0.55 10.76 -2.57
N ILE A 40 -0.07 9.85 -1.82
CA ILE A 40 0.04 9.79 -0.37
C ILE A 40 0.92 8.58 -0.07
N TYR A 41 2.09 8.83 0.54
CA TYR A 41 2.99 7.80 1.02
C TYR A 41 3.07 7.88 2.53
N LEU A 42 2.54 6.87 3.23
CA LEU A 42 2.57 6.78 4.69
C LEU A 42 3.28 5.50 5.13
N THR A 43 3.94 5.56 6.28
CA THR A 43 4.49 4.37 6.94
C THR A 43 3.92 4.28 8.35
N GLY A 44 3.53 3.08 8.76
CA GLY A 44 2.88 2.85 10.05
C GLY A 44 2.79 1.36 10.35
N ASP A 45 2.53 1.00 11.59
CA ASP A 45 2.34 -0.40 12.00
C ASP A 45 0.85 -0.80 12.12
N LYS A 46 -0.06 0.17 12.02
CA LYS A 46 -1.50 -0.04 11.95
C LYS A 46 -2.16 1.01 11.06
N PHE A 47 -3.12 0.57 10.24
CA PHE A 47 -3.98 1.41 9.42
C PHE A 47 -5.43 0.94 9.53
N THR A 48 -6.35 1.89 9.59
CA THR A 48 -7.78 1.64 9.40
C THR A 48 -8.18 2.35 8.12
N ILE A 49 -8.77 1.63 7.18
CA ILE A 49 -9.20 2.15 5.88
C ILE A 49 -10.70 1.93 5.75
N GLU A 50 -11.43 3.00 5.49
CA GLU A 50 -12.88 3.00 5.34
C GLU A 50 -13.25 3.42 3.92
N CYS A 51 -14.32 2.85 3.39
CA CYS A 51 -14.85 3.18 2.08
C CYS A 51 -16.37 3.02 2.11
N ASP A 52 -17.09 4.03 1.64
CA ASP A 52 -18.55 4.02 1.57
C ASP A 52 -19.08 3.22 0.36
N GLU A 53 -18.21 2.92 -0.61
CA GLU A 53 -18.54 2.17 -1.81
C GLU A 53 -18.21 0.68 -1.65
N LYS A 54 -18.95 -0.17 -2.39
CA LYS A 54 -18.62 -1.60 -2.48
C LYS A 54 -17.42 -1.78 -3.39
N LEU A 55 -16.24 -1.87 -2.78
CA LEU A 55 -14.99 -2.19 -3.46
C LEU A 55 -14.48 -3.56 -2.99
N ASP A 56 -14.11 -4.39 -3.96
CA ASP A 56 -13.45 -5.66 -3.69
C ASP A 56 -11.98 -5.40 -3.30
N THR A 57 -11.47 -6.23 -2.40
CA THR A 57 -10.07 -6.18 -1.98
C THR A 57 -9.35 -7.44 -2.41
N ASP A 58 -8.03 -7.35 -2.53
CA ASP A 58 -7.15 -8.45 -2.87
C ASP A 58 -6.07 -8.59 -1.80
N ILE A 59 -5.83 -9.83 -1.37
CA ILE A 59 -4.73 -10.18 -0.46
C ILE A 59 -3.94 -11.29 -1.14
N ASP A 60 -2.68 -11.00 -1.50
CA ASP A 60 -1.75 -11.93 -2.13
C ASP A 60 -2.31 -12.66 -3.38
N GLY A 61 -3.22 -12.02 -4.14
CA GLY A 61 -3.87 -12.57 -5.33
C GLY A 61 -5.18 -13.32 -5.09
N GLU A 62 -5.69 -13.33 -3.86
CA GLU A 62 -6.98 -13.90 -3.48
C GLU A 62 -7.97 -12.82 -3.04
N ALA A 63 -9.27 -13.12 -3.14
CA ALA A 63 -10.33 -12.23 -2.70
C ALA A 63 -10.21 -11.94 -1.20
N GLY A 64 -10.07 -10.67 -0.86
CA GLY A 64 -9.92 -10.18 0.50
C GLY A 64 -11.24 -9.82 1.18
N PRO A 65 -11.18 -9.32 2.43
CA PRO A 65 -12.34 -8.89 3.19
C PRO A 65 -12.94 -7.59 2.65
N THR A 66 -14.20 -7.32 2.96
CA THR A 66 -14.83 -6.04 2.65
C THR A 66 -14.43 -4.97 3.66
N PHE A 67 -14.59 -3.69 3.27
CA PHE A 67 -14.39 -2.55 4.17
C PHE A 67 -15.35 -2.57 5.37
N PRO A 68 -14.95 -2.00 6.54
CA PRO A 68 -13.66 -1.36 6.80
C PRO A 68 -12.51 -2.37 6.94
N LEU A 69 -11.30 -1.94 6.57
CA LEU A 69 -10.09 -2.74 6.70
C LEU A 69 -9.27 -2.28 7.90
N ASP A 70 -9.07 -3.17 8.86
CA ASP A 70 -8.14 -2.97 9.98
C ASP A 70 -6.88 -3.80 9.75
N ILE A 71 -5.81 -3.13 9.32
CA ILE A 71 -4.57 -3.77 8.89
C ILE A 71 -3.47 -3.45 9.89
N GLY A 72 -2.75 -4.46 10.37
CA GLY A 72 -1.68 -4.30 11.36
C GLY A 72 -0.49 -5.23 11.13
N VAL A 73 0.67 -4.80 11.62
CA VAL A 73 1.90 -5.61 11.57
C VAL A 73 2.05 -6.46 12.81
N GLU A 74 2.05 -7.77 12.61
CA GLU A 74 2.47 -8.74 13.63
C GLU A 74 4.00 -8.85 13.65
N ARG A 75 4.65 -8.04 14.51
CA ARG A 75 6.11 -7.90 14.53
C ARG A 75 6.80 -9.22 14.89
N ARG A 76 7.73 -9.66 14.01
CA ARG A 76 8.56 -10.87 14.20
C ARG A 76 7.73 -12.14 14.46
N ARG A 77 6.52 -12.22 13.89
CA ARG A 77 5.62 -13.35 14.08
C ARG A 77 6.14 -14.66 13.50
N ILE A 78 6.91 -14.57 12.43
CA ILE A 78 7.44 -15.72 11.69
C ILE A 78 8.97 -15.71 11.77
N LYS A 79 9.56 -16.88 12.04
CA LYS A 79 11.01 -17.11 11.91
C LYS A 79 11.27 -17.67 10.52
N VAL A 80 12.11 -16.99 9.76
CA VAL A 80 12.46 -17.38 8.39
C VAL A 80 13.96 -17.64 8.32
N PHE A 81 14.35 -18.76 7.73
CA PHE A 81 15.74 -19.02 7.37
C PHE A 81 16.07 -18.23 6.10
N ALA A 82 17.07 -17.37 6.17
CA ALA A 82 17.57 -16.59 5.05
C ALA A 82 19.11 -16.74 5.00
N PRO A 83 19.76 -16.51 3.85
CA PRO A 83 21.23 -16.53 3.73
C PRO A 83 21.94 -15.65 4.76
#